data_AF-A0A1M3KGX2-F1
#
_entry.id   AF-A0A1M3KGX2-F1
#
_cell.length_a   1.000
_cell.length_b   1.000
_cell.length_c   1.000
_cell.angle_alpha   90.00
_cell.angle_beta   90.00
_cell.angle_gamma   90.00
#
_symmetry.space_group_name_H-M   'P 1'
#
loop_
_entity.id
_entity.type
_entity.pdbx_description
1 polymer ?
#
loop_
_entity_poly.entity_id
_entity_poly.type
_entity_poly.pdbx_seq_one_letter_code
_entity_poly.pdbx_strand_id
1 'polypeptide(L)' 'MNSNENEAPLNEIYQQVYRKFPEVAGKRPVKHEQPNGHVLLVFKGSGTTPDGKKIARTIRVLVNEKGKIVKMTTSR' A
#
# COMPACT_ATOMS: atom_id res chain seq x y z
N MET A 1 21.59 21.69 1.96
CA MET A 1 21.10 20.34 1.64
C MET A 1 19.78 20.18 2.35
N ASN A 2 18.66 20.50 1.70
CA ASN A 2 17.35 20.49 2.36
C ASN A 2 16.74 19.10 2.18
N SER A 3 17.04 18.23 3.13
CA SER A 3 16.35 16.96 3.31
C SER A 3 14.91 17.29 3.72
N ASN A 4 13.97 17.21 2.78
CA ASN A 4 12.55 17.33 3.07
C ASN A 4 12.11 16.10 3.89
N GLU A 5 12.16 16.21 5.21
CA GLU A 5 11.67 15.24 6.21
C GLU A 5 10.12 15.17 6.28
N ASN A 6 9.44 15.09 5.13
CA ASN A 6 8.00 14.84 5.08
C ASN A 6 7.67 13.42 4.61
N GLU A 7 8.55 12.46 4.88
CA GLU A 7 8.19 11.05 4.81
C GLU A 7 7.64 10.63 6.16
N ALA A 8 6.32 10.72 6.34
CA ALA A 8 5.71 9.96 7.43
C ALA A 8 6.20 8.50 7.36
N PRO A 9 6.45 7.83 8.50
CA PRO A 9 7.12 6.54 8.49
C PRO A 9 6.27 5.50 7.77
N LEU A 10 6.53 5.33 6.47
CA LEU A 10 5.81 4.43 5.57
C LEU A 10 5.80 2.99 6.11
N ASN A 11 6.76 2.67 6.98
CA ASN A 11 6.82 1.40 7.69
C ASN A 11 5.56 1.11 8.51
N GLU A 12 5.02 2.08 9.24
CA GLU A 12 3.78 1.86 10.03
C GLU A 12 2.58 1.58 9.12
N ILE A 13 2.51 2.30 8.01
CA ILE A 13 1.48 2.09 6.98
C ILE A 13 1.61 0.70 6.39
N TYR A 14 2.84 0.25 6.08
CA TYR A 14 3.08 -1.08 5.54
C TYR A 14 2.63 -2.17 6.51
N GLN A 15 2.95 -2.02 7.81
CA GLN A 15 2.50 -2.97 8.82
C GLN A 15 0.97 -3.03 8.91
N GLN A 16 0.28 -1.89 8.86
CA GLN A 16 -1.19 -1.85 8.83
C GLN A 16 -1.75 -2.57 7.59
N VAL A 17 -1.14 -2.37 6.43
CA VAL A 17 -1.54 -3.04 5.18
C VAL A 17 -1.31 -4.55 5.27
N TYR A 18 -0.14 -4.98 5.73
CA TYR A 18 0.20 -6.41 5.84
C TYR A 18 -0.69 -7.16 6.83
N ARG A 19 -1.07 -6.52 7.94
CA ARG A 19 -2.02 -7.09 8.90
C ARG A 19 -3.40 -7.32 8.28
N LYS A 20 -3.83 -6.42 7.40
CA LYS A 20 -5.14 -6.51 6.73
C LYS A 20 -5.14 -7.38 5.48
N PHE A 21 -4.01 -7.45 4.78
CA PHE A 21 -3.83 -8.16 3.52
C PHE A 21 -2.54 -9.00 3.59
N PRO A 22 -2.57 -10.17 4.25
CA PRO A 22 -1.40 -11.03 4.40
C PRO A 22 -0.79 -11.47 3.05
N GLU A 23 -1.58 -11.52 1.97
CA GLU A 23 -1.13 -11.89 0.61
C GLU A 23 -0.11 -10.91 -0.02
N VAL A 24 0.01 -9.71 0.57
CA VAL A 24 1.01 -8.70 0.21
C VAL A 24 2.04 -8.47 1.31
N ALA A 25 2.02 -9.24 2.39
CA ALA A 25 2.99 -9.11 3.48
C ALA A 25 4.44 -9.22 2.96
N GLY A 26 5.28 -8.26 3.36
CA GLY A 26 6.69 -8.18 2.94
C GLY A 26 6.92 -7.68 1.50
N LYS A 27 5.86 -7.43 0.71
CA LYS A 27 5.99 -6.92 -0.66
C LYS A 27 6.08 -5.40 -0.65
N ARG A 28 7.11 -4.86 -1.31
CA ARG A 28 7.25 -3.42 -1.47
C ARG A 28 6.20 -2.86 -2.43
N PRO A 29 5.43 -1.84 -2.03
CA PRO A 29 4.49 -1.19 -2.94
C PRO A 29 5.21 -0.30 -3.95
N VAL A 30 4.55 -0.06 -5.08
CA VAL A 30 4.92 1.03 -5.97
C VAL A 30 4.33 2.33 -5.42
N LYS A 31 5.16 3.35 -5.24
CA LYS A 31 4.77 4.69 -4.76
C LYS A 31 4.42 5.56 -5.96
N HIS A 32 3.25 6.19 -5.94
CA HIS A 32 2.82 7.19 -6.90
C HIS A 32 2.43 8.45 -6.15
N GLU A 33 3.11 9.56 -6.43
CA GLU A 33 2.69 10.85 -5.93
C GLU A 33 1.37 11.26 -6.59
N GLN A 34 0.52 11.95 -5.83
CA GLN A 34 -0.77 12.43 -6.28
C GLN A 34 -0.82 13.96 -6.13
N PRO A 35 -1.65 14.65 -6.94
CA PRO A 35 -1.96 16.05 -6.69
C PRO A 35 -2.44 16.22 -5.25
N ASN A 36 -2.06 17.31 -4.59
CA ASN A 36 -2.33 17.63 -3.17
C ASN A 36 -1.42 16.90 -2.15
N GLY A 37 -0.23 16.49 -2.58
CA GLY A 37 0.80 15.88 -1.72
C GLY A 37 0.43 14.52 -1.11
N HIS A 38 -0.67 13.94 -1.57
CA HIS A 38 -1.02 12.58 -1.25
C HIS A 38 -0.07 11.59 -1.92
N VAL A 39 0.05 10.42 -1.32
CA VAL A 39 0.84 9.30 -1.83
C VAL A 39 -0.07 8.10 -2.02
N LEU A 40 -0.08 7.55 -3.24
CA LEU A 40 -0.75 6.32 -3.57
C LEU A 40 0.27 5.17 -3.54
N LEU A 41 0.08 4.23 -2.62
CA LEU A 41 0.87 3.00 -2.53
C LEU A 41 0.11 1.86 -3.20
N VAL A 42 0.75 1.17 -4.13
CA VAL A 42 0.15 0.05 -4.86
C VAL A 42 0.89 -1.23 -4.55
N PHE A 43 0.27 -2.10 -3.76
CA PHE A 43 0.78 -3.43 -3.44
C PHE A 43 0.23 -4.45 -4.44
N LYS A 44 1.11 -5.31 -4.94
CA LYS A 44 0.73 -6.42 -5.83
C LYS A 44 0.91 -7.74 -5.10
N GLY A 45 -0.20 -8.45 -4.93
CA GLY A 45 -0.33 -9.71 -4.25
C GLY A 45 -0.79 -10.82 -5.18
N SER A 46 -0.71 -12.05 -4.68
CA SER A 46 -1.41 -13.17 -5.29
C SER A 46 -1.93 -14.04 -4.16
N GLY A 47 -3.23 -14.33 -4.17
CA GLY A 47 -3.85 -15.30 -3.28
C GLY A 47 -4.10 -16.61 -4.00
N THR A 48 -4.40 -17.66 -3.25
CA THR A 48 -4.86 -18.94 -3.78
C THR A 48 -6.35 -19.08 -3.50
N THR A 49 -7.15 -19.42 -4.51
CA THR A 49 -8.57 -19.74 -4.32
C THR A 49 -8.73 -21.12 -3.69
N PRO A 50 -9.91 -21.46 -3.13
CA PRO A 50 -10.17 -22.80 -2.61
C PRO A 50 -9.89 -23.91 -3.65
N ASP A 51 -10.09 -23.62 -4.93
CA ASP A 51 -9.84 -24.54 -6.05
C ASP A 51 -8.34 -24.62 -6.47
N GLY A 52 -7.42 -24.03 -5.69
CA GLY A 52 -5.99 -24.07 -5.95
C GLY A 52 -5.49 -23.10 -7.03
N LYS A 53 -6.36 -22.28 -7.63
CA LYS A 53 -5.96 -21.30 -8.65
C LYS A 53 -5.34 -20.07 -8.01
N LYS A 54 -4.28 -19.52 -8.63
CA LYS A 54 -3.71 -18.23 -8.22
C LYS A 54 -4.56 -17.09 -8.76
N ILE A 55 -4.94 -16.17 -7.88
CA ILE A 55 -5.63 -14.93 -8.23
C ILE A 55 -4.74 -13.74 -7.89
N ALA A 56 -4.51 -12.86 -8.86
CA ALA A 56 -3.81 -11.60 -8.60
C ALA A 56 -4.66 -10.74 -7.67
N ARG A 57 -4.00 -9.96 -6.81
CA ARG A 57 -4.66 -8.97 -5.96
C ARG A 57 -3.88 -7.69 -6.00
N THR A 58 -4.54 -6.58 -6.23
CA THR A 58 -3.90 -5.26 -6.18
C THR A 58 -4.53 -4.45 -5.06
N ILE A 59 -3.72 -4.02 -4.09
CA ILE A 59 -4.16 -3.20 -2.98
C ILE A 59 -3.64 -1.79 -3.20
N ARG A 60 -4.54 -0.81 -3.26
CA ARG A 60 -4.22 0.60 -3.44
C ARG A 60 -4.50 1.33 -2.13
N VAL A 61 -3.51 2.03 -1.60
CA VAL A 61 -3.59 2.72 -0.32
C VAL A 61 -3.26 4.18 -0.56
N LEU A 62 -4.25 5.04 -0.41
CA LEU A 62 -4.06 6.48 -0.48
C LEU A 62 -3.69 6.98 0.90
N VAL A 63 -2.56 7.66 0.99
CA VAL A 63 -1.99 8.23 2.21
C VAL A 63 -1.93 9.74 2.01
N ASN A 64 -2.27 10.52 3.03
CA ASN A 64 -2.10 11.97 2.97
C ASN A 64 -0.68 12.40 3.35
N GLU A 65 -0.39 13.70 3.20
CA GLU A 65 0.91 14.30 3.56
C GLU A 65 1.30 14.05 5.03
N LYS A 66 0.32 13.84 5.92
CA LYS A 66 0.52 13.55 7.35
C LYS A 66 0.78 12.07 7.64
N GLY A 67 0.90 11.22 6.62
CA GLY A 67 1.10 9.79 6.80
C GLY A 67 -0.11 8.99 7.23
N LYS A 68 -1.31 9.57 7.16
CA LYS A 68 -2.54 8.86 7.52
C LYS A 68 -3.16 8.25 6.28
N ILE A 69 -3.65 7.03 6.43
CA ILE A 69 -4.37 6.32 5.37
C ILE A 69 -5.73 7.00 5.20
N VAL A 70 -5.96 7.58 4.03
CA VAL A 70 -7.22 8.21 3.62
C VAL A 70 -8.18 7.14 3.09
N LYS A 71 -7.66 6.20 2.29
CA LYS A 71 -8.48 5.17 1.63
C LYS A 71 -7.67 3.92 1.32
N MET A 72 -8.31 2.77 1.41
CA MET A 72 -7.81 1.50 0.88
C MET A 72 -8.81 0.93 -0.12
N THR A 73 -8.34 0.52 -1.30
CA THR A 73 -9.14 -0.21 -2.27
C THR A 73 -8.42 -1.47 -2.72
N THR A 74 -9.19 -2.47 -3.11
CA THR A 74 -8.67 -3.77 -3.56
C THR A 74 -9.29 -4.14 -4.89
N SER A 75 -8.49 -4.61 -5.85
CA SER A 75 -8.98 -5.22 -7.08
C SER A 75 -8.47 -6.66 -7.21
N ARG A 76 -9.23 -7.48 -7.94
CA ARG A 76 -8.92 -8.87 -8.27
C ARG A 76 -8.45 -8.96 -9.72
#